data_AF-A0A126P4J0-F1
#
_entry.id   AF-A0A126P4J0-F1
#
_cell.length_a   1.000
_cell.length_b   1.000
_cell.length_c   1.000
_cell.angle_alpha   90.00
_cell.angle_beta   90.00
_cell.angle_gamma   90.00
#
_symmetry.space_group_name_H-M   'P 1'
#
loop_
_entity.id
_entity.type
_entity.pdbx_description
1 polymer ?
#
loop_
_entity_poly.entity_id
_entity_poly.type
_entity_poly.pdbx_seq_one_letter_code
_entity_poly.pdbx_strand_id
1 'polypeptide(L)'
;MMRKWHDGCIARADKSGTGDRAMGETSATDLKLELDVLLRRAEVAVPADRMEAVLSGYGDLKRMCALLRQPRTAAAEPSNTFSLVTLMKGV
;
A
#
# COMPACT_ATOMS: atom_id res chain seq x y z
N MET A 1 15.94 -20.81 -14.08
CA MET A 1 16.57 -19.63 -14.71
C MET A 1 15.50 -18.89 -15.50
N MET A 2 15.31 -17.60 -15.19
CA MET A 2 14.45 -16.59 -15.87
C MET A 2 12.93 -16.87 -15.99
N ARG A 3 12.12 -16.22 -15.14
CA ARG A 3 10.70 -15.98 -15.43
C ARG A 3 10.50 -14.55 -15.92
N LYS A 4 10.17 -14.50 -17.21
CA LYS A 4 9.77 -13.39 -18.07
C LYS A 4 8.68 -12.53 -17.39
N TRP A 5 8.97 -11.27 -17.10
CA TRP A 5 7.95 -10.29 -16.72
C TRP A 5 7.27 -9.81 -18.00
N HIS A 6 5.97 -10.06 -18.12
CA HIS A 6 5.17 -9.68 -19.27
C HIS A 6 4.83 -8.19 -19.22
N ASP A 7 5.15 -7.51 -20.32
CA ASP A 7 4.56 -6.24 -20.74
C ASP A 7 3.03 -6.31 -20.68
N GLY A 8 2.41 -5.39 -19.95
CA GLY A 8 0.95 -5.28 -19.97
C GLY A 8 0.39 -4.48 -18.82
N CYS A 9 0.63 -3.16 -18.77
CA CYS A 9 -0.12 -2.27 -17.85
C CYS A 9 -0.39 -0.85 -18.39
N ILE A 10 -0.11 -0.52 -19.67
CA ILE A 10 -0.39 0.82 -20.18
C ILE A 10 -1.53 0.81 -21.21
N ALA A 11 -2.60 1.53 -20.82
CA ALA A 11 -3.72 2.07 -21.59
C ALA A 11 -4.99 1.23 -21.78
N ARG A 12 -6.03 1.60 -21.01
CA ARG A 12 -7.28 2.14 -21.60
C ARG A 12 -7.97 3.04 -20.58
N ALA A 13 -8.05 4.33 -20.92
CA ALA A 13 -8.96 5.27 -20.27
C ALA A 13 -10.37 4.96 -20.78
N ASP A 14 -11.25 4.53 -19.88
CA ASP A 14 -12.69 4.57 -20.10
C ASP A 14 -13.27 5.63 -19.16
N LYS A 15 -13.90 6.65 -19.76
CA LYS A 15 -14.66 7.68 -19.06
C LYS A 15 -16.08 7.14 -18.87
N SER A 16 -16.35 6.55 -17.70
CA SER A 16 -17.71 6.45 -17.19
C SER A 16 -17.71 6.73 -15.69
N GLY A 17 -18.50 7.72 -15.30
CA GLY A 17 -18.65 8.16 -13.92
C GLY A 17 -19.37 7.12 -13.06
N THR A 18 -19.39 7.42 -11.77
CA THR A 18 -20.02 6.66 -10.68
C THR A 18 -19.09 5.61 -10.07
N GLY A 19 -18.20 6.09 -9.21
CA GLY A 19 -17.33 5.27 -8.39
C GLY A 19 -16.87 5.99 -7.14
N ASP A 20 -17.73 6.84 -6.57
CA ASP A 20 -17.69 7.16 -5.15
C ASP A 20 -18.00 5.85 -4.40
N ARG A 21 -17.05 4.91 -4.43
CA ARG A 21 -17.00 3.87 -3.41
C ARG A 21 -16.65 4.64 -2.17
N ALA A 22 -17.68 5.08 -1.47
CA ALA A 22 -17.64 5.21 -0.02
C ALA A 22 -16.70 4.11 0.46
N MET A 23 -15.60 4.51 1.11
CA MET A 23 -14.75 3.60 1.87
C MET A 23 -15.72 2.92 2.83
N GLY A 24 -16.26 1.77 2.41
CA GLY A 24 -17.26 1.05 3.14
C GLY A 24 -16.68 0.85 4.51
N GLU A 25 -17.40 1.32 5.53
CA GLU A 25 -17.02 1.22 6.93
C GLU A 25 -16.52 -0.20 7.15
N THR A 26 -15.20 -0.36 7.17
CA THR A 26 -14.61 -1.69 7.31
C THR A 26 -14.93 -2.06 8.74
N SER A 27 -15.76 -3.08 8.93
CA SER A 27 -16.23 -3.43 10.26
C SER A 27 -15.03 -3.70 11.16
N ALA A 28 -15.14 -3.39 12.45
CA ALA A 28 -14.05 -3.59 13.41
C ALA A 28 -13.55 -5.04 13.42
N THR A 29 -14.44 -5.99 13.15
CA THR A 29 -14.13 -7.42 13.00
C THR A 29 -13.29 -7.72 11.76
N ASP A 30 -13.59 -7.08 10.62
CA ASP A 30 -12.82 -7.25 9.38
C ASP A 30 -11.41 -6.65 9.52
N LEU A 31 -11.29 -5.49 10.16
CA LEU A 31 -10.00 -4.85 10.43
C LEU A 31 -9.10 -5.72 11.31
N LYS A 32 -9.68 -6.37 12.33
CA LYS A 32 -8.93 -7.26 13.21
C LYS A 32 -8.42 -8.49 12.46
N LEU A 33 -9.27 -9.14 11.66
CA LEU A 33 -8.87 -10.30 10.86
C LEU A 33 -7.74 -9.95 9.89
N GLU A 34 -7.83 -8.80 9.22
CA GLU A 34 -6.80 -8.34 8.32
C GLU A 34 -5.47 -8.07 9.04
N LEU A 35 -5.53 -7.39 10.19
CA LEU A 35 -4.35 -7.15 11.02
C LEU A 35 -3.70 -8.46 11.46
N ASP A 36 -4.48 -9.45 11.89
CA ASP A 36 -3.97 -10.77 12.29
C ASP A 36 -3.27 -11.50 11.13
N VAL A 37 -3.75 -11.35 9.90
CA VAL A 37 -3.09 -11.89 8.70
C VAL A 37 -1.75 -11.18 8.46
N LEU A 38 -1.71 -9.85 8.60
CA LEU A 38 -0.49 -9.07 8.40
C LEU A 38 0.57 -9.37 9.47
N LEU A 39 0.18 -9.43 10.74
CA LEU A 39 1.09 -9.76 11.84
C LEU A 39 1.70 -11.15 11.67
N ARG A 40 0.90 -12.14 11.27
CA ARG A 40 1.40 -13.49 10.95
C ARG A 40 2.38 -13.49 9.80
N ARG A 41 2.09 -12.76 8.72
CA ARG A 41 2.99 -12.65 7.56
C ARG A 41 4.30 -11.93 7.88
N ALA A 42 4.27 -11.00 8.82
CA ALA A 42 5.43 -10.28 9.30
C ALA A 42 6.17 -11.01 10.44
N GLU A 43 5.66 -12.16 10.89
CA GLU A 43 6.18 -12.93 12.04
C GLU A 43 6.28 -12.08 13.32
N VAL A 44 5.36 -11.12 13.49
CA VAL A 44 5.30 -10.24 14.66
C VAL A 44 4.29 -10.76 15.66
N ALA A 45 4.76 -11.08 16.86
CA ALA A 45 3.91 -11.38 18.00
C ALA A 45 3.57 -10.09 18.78
N VAL A 46 2.28 -9.82 18.95
CA VAL A 46 1.80 -8.69 19.75
C VAL A 46 1.26 -9.22 21.08
N PRO A 47 1.75 -8.73 22.23
CA PRO A 47 1.19 -9.06 23.54
C PRO A 47 -0.32 -8.74 23.63
N ALA A 48 -1.09 -9.61 24.30
CA ALA A 48 -2.55 -9.51 24.34
C ALA A 48 -3.05 -8.18 24.96
N ASP A 49 -2.34 -7.66 25.96
CA ASP A 49 -2.58 -6.37 26.61
C ASP A 49 -2.42 -5.17 25.66
N ARG A 50 -1.71 -5.34 24.54
CA ARG A 50 -1.42 -4.27 23.57
C ARG A 50 -2.24 -4.38 22.29
N MET A 51 -2.89 -5.52 22.05
CA MET A 51 -3.58 -5.80 20.78
C MET A 51 -4.65 -4.76 20.47
N GLU A 52 -5.39 -4.30 21.48
CA GLU A 52 -6.43 -3.28 21.30
C GLU A 52 -5.85 -1.94 20.82
N ALA A 53 -4.75 -1.49 21.44
CA ALA A 53 -4.07 -0.27 21.04
C ALA A 53 -3.47 -0.38 19.62
N VAL A 54 -2.90 -1.54 19.27
CA VAL A 54 -2.37 -1.80 17.92
C VAL A 54 -3.50 -1.79 16.89
N LEU A 55 -4.65 -2.38 17.19
CA LEU A 55 -5.81 -2.39 16.30
C LEU A 55 -6.37 -0.98 16.08
N SER A 56 -6.43 -0.16 17.13
CA SER A 56 -6.83 1.25 17.05
C SER A 56 -5.89 2.03 16.11
N GLY A 57 -4.58 1.94 16.34
CA GLY A 57 -3.59 2.61 15.49
C GLY A 57 -3.58 2.10 14.04
N TYR A 58 -3.87 0.81 13.82
CA TYR A 58 -4.02 0.26 12.48
C TYR A 58 -5.21 0.87 11.72
N GLY A 59 -6.34 1.07 12.40
CA GLY A 59 -7.50 1.77 11.84
C GLY A 59 -7.17 3.20 11.43
N ASP A 60 -6.47 3.95 12.29
CA ASP A 60 -6.00 5.29 11.98
C ASP A 60 -5.06 5.32 10.78
N LEU A 61 -4.09 4.41 10.74
CA LEU A 61 -3.15 4.31 9.63
C LEU A 61 -3.86 4.07 8.30
N LYS A 62 -4.89 3.21 8.28
CA LYS A 62 -5.70 2.99 7.08
C LYS A 62 -6.44 4.24 6.63
N ARG A 63 -7.01 5.01 7.57
CA ARG A 63 -7.65 6.30 7.27
C ARG A 63 -6.65 7.28 6.66
N MET A 64 -5.46 7.41 7.24
CA MET A 64 -4.41 8.28 6.70
C MET A 64 -3.92 7.82 5.33
N CYS A 65 -3.70 6.52 5.14
CA CYS A 65 -3.26 5.95 3.86
C CYS A 65 -4.28 6.17 2.74
N ALA A 66 -5.58 6.22 3.06
CA ALA A 66 -6.61 6.55 2.09
C ALA A 66 -6.45 7.97 1.54
N LEU A 67 -6.06 8.94 2.38
CA LEU A 67 -5.80 10.33 1.96
C LEU A 67 -4.61 10.45 1.00
N LEU A 68 -3.62 9.57 1.14
CA LEU A 68 -2.42 9.53 0.29
C LEU A 68 -2.68 8.90 -1.09
N ARG A 69 -3.84 8.27 -1.32
CA ARG A 69 -4.23 7.76 -2.64
C ARG A 69 -4.76 8.90 -3.51
N GLN A 70 -3.85 9.71 -4.02
CA GLN A 70 -4.12 10.64 -5.11
C GLN A 70 -3.93 9.92 -6.46
N PRO A 71 -4.54 10.41 -7.57
CA PRO A 71 -4.23 9.92 -8.91
C PRO A 71 -2.72 10.03 -9.17
N ARG A 72 -2.01 8.90 -9.18
CA ARG A 72 -0.58 8.87 -9.52
C ARG A 72 -0.47 8.72 -11.03
N THR A 73 0.20 9.67 -11.68
CA THR A 73 0.57 9.53 -13.08
C THR A 73 1.80 8.63 -13.18
N ALA A 74 2.00 7.96 -14.32
CA ALA A 74 3.18 7.12 -14.55
C ALA A 74 4.52 7.88 -14.43
N ALA A 75 4.48 9.22 -14.43
CA ALA A 75 5.62 10.12 -14.24
C ALA A 75 5.85 10.54 -12.77
N ALA A 76 4.99 10.11 -11.83
CA ALA A 76 5.22 10.27 -10.41
C ALA A 76 6.23 9.22 -9.96
N GLU A 77 7.51 9.47 -10.25
CA GLU A 77 8.61 8.61 -9.84
C GLU A 77 8.63 8.47 -8.30
N PRO A 78 8.99 7.29 -7.77
CA PRO A 78 9.19 7.12 -6.34
C PRO A 78 10.31 8.05 -5.86
N SER A 79 10.17 8.57 -4.64
CA SER A 79 11.29 9.24 -4.00
C SER A 79 12.46 8.26 -3.86
N ASN A 80 13.68 8.76 -4.09
CA ASN A 80 14.94 7.98 -4.05
C ASN A 80 15.14 6.98 -5.21
N THR A 81 14.77 7.35 -6.44
CA THR A 81 15.22 6.60 -7.64
C THR A 81 16.75 6.56 -7.70
N PHE A 82 17.30 5.36 -7.70
CA PHE A 82 18.75 5.15 -7.81
C PHE A 82 19.25 5.59 -9.19
N SER A 83 20.28 6.44 -9.23
CA SER A 83 20.92 6.89 -10.47
C SER A 83 22.34 6.36 -10.59
N LEU A 84 22.60 5.59 -11.65
CA LEU A 84 23.92 5.06 -11.99
C LEU A 84 24.92 6.16 -12.39
N VAL A 85 24.43 7.34 -12.80
CA VAL A 85 25.27 8.47 -13.20
C VAL A 85 26.10 9.02 -12.03
N THR A 86 25.57 8.94 -10.81
CA THR A 86 26.27 9.38 -9.60
C THR A 86 27.41 8.44 -9.21
N LEU A 87 27.32 7.14 -9.57
CA LEU A 87 28.38 6.17 -9.29
C LEU A 87 29.60 6.31 -10.21
N MET A 88 29.41 6.75 -11.45
CA MET A 88 30.51 6.82 -12.44
C MET A 88 31.35 8.09 -12.33
N LYS A 89 31.00 9.05 -11.45
CA LYS A 89 31.79 10.27 -11.19
C LYS A 89 32.87 10.09 -10.09
N GLY A 90 33.08 8.85 -9.63
CA GLY A 90 34.02 8.50 -8.56
C GLY A 90 35.21 7.64 -9.02
N VAL A 91 35.77 7.90 -10.20
CA VAL A 91 37.09 7.41 -10.64
C VAL A 91 37.88 8.57 -11.22
#